data_AF-A0A2A5DFQ8-F1
#
_entry.id   AF-A0A2A5DFQ8-F1
#
_cell.length_a   1.000
_cell.length_b   1.000
_cell.length_c   1.000
_cell.angle_alpha   90.00
_cell.angle_beta   90.00
_cell.angle_gamma   90.00
#
_symmetry.space_group_name_H-M   'P 1'
#
loop_
_entity.id
_entity.type
_entity.pdbx_description
1 polymer ?
#
loop_
_entity_poly.entity_id
_entity_poly.type
_entity_poly.pdbx_seq_one_letter_code
_entity_poly.pdbx_strand_id
1 'polypeptide(L)'
;MGREFGEFVRDAKVNMLGVVPSMVKHWKNSKALDGIDWTNIHNFSSTGESSNAEDMFWLMAKAGYKPVIEYCGGTEIGGGYLSGSMLQEAAPSFFTTPCMGLNLYILDEEGHETKQGEELQSFIKTALKGILEEDTITG
;
A
#
# COMPACT_ATOMS: atom_id res chain seq x y z
N MET A 1 14.91 -15.31 4.61
CA MET A 1 15.63 -14.24 3.88
C MET A 1 15.68 -13.02 4.78
N GLY A 2 16.85 -12.42 4.98
CA GLY A 2 16.95 -11.27 5.88
C GLY A 2 18.25 -10.50 5.73
N ARG A 3 19.35 -10.99 6.31
CA ARG A 3 20.63 -10.25 6.32
C ARG A 3 21.16 -9.94 4.92
N GLU A 4 21.33 -10.96 4.08
CA GLU A 4 21.82 -10.80 2.70
C GLU A 4 20.94 -9.85 1.88
N PHE A 5 19.62 -9.88 2.10
CA PHE A 5 18.69 -8.98 1.42
C PHE A 5 18.89 -7.53 1.87
N GLY A 6 19.04 -7.29 3.17
CA GLY A 6 19.33 -5.95 3.69
C GLY A 6 20.67 -5.42 3.19
N GLU A 7 21.69 -6.28 3.08
CA GLU A 7 22.99 -5.90 2.52
C GLU A 7 22.87 -5.53 1.04
N PHE A 8 22.12 -6.32 0.26
CA PHE A 8 21.80 -5.98 -1.12
C PHE A 8 21.10 -4.62 -1.24
N VAL A 9 20.07 -4.36 -0.43
CA VAL A 9 19.33 -3.09 -0.43
C VAL A 9 20.27 -1.91 -0.17
N ARG A 10 21.17 -2.04 0.81
CA ARG A 10 22.19 -1.03 1.14
C ARG A 10 23.16 -0.83 -0.02
N ASP A 11 23.76 -1.91 -0.51
CA ASP A 11 24.86 -1.85 -1.48
C ASP A 11 24.37 -1.38 -2.86
N ALA A 12 23.14 -1.74 -3.23
CA ALA A 12 22.47 -1.26 -4.43
C ALA A 12 21.98 0.19 -4.30
N LYS A 13 22.05 0.80 -3.10
CA LYS A 13 21.53 2.14 -2.81
C LYS A 13 20.08 2.28 -3.26
N VAL A 14 19.24 1.34 -2.84
CA VAL A 14 17.80 1.40 -3.07
C VAL A 14 17.25 2.66 -2.41
N ASN A 15 16.41 3.40 -3.14
CA ASN A 15 15.74 4.62 -2.64
C ASN A 15 14.24 4.39 -2.36
N MET A 16 13.61 3.46 -3.07
CA MET A 16 12.24 3.01 -2.85
C MET A 16 12.22 1.49 -2.76
N LEU A 17 11.76 0.96 -1.63
CA LEU A 17 11.71 -0.48 -1.40
C LEU A 17 10.26 -1.00 -1.31
N GLY A 18 9.89 -1.88 -2.24
CA GLY A 18 8.66 -2.66 -2.15
C GLY A 18 8.79 -3.79 -1.13
N VAL A 19 7.77 -3.97 -0.30
CA VAL A 19 7.69 -5.00 0.74
C VAL A 19 6.32 -5.67 0.76
N VAL A 20 6.28 -6.85 1.36
CA VAL A 20 5.04 -7.56 1.69
C VAL A 20 4.95 -7.62 3.23
N PRO A 21 3.78 -7.39 3.85
CA PRO A 21 3.63 -7.37 5.31
C PRO A 21 4.22 -8.58 6.05
N SER A 22 4.01 -9.81 5.57
CA SER A 22 4.58 -11.02 6.15
C SER A 22 6.11 -11.00 6.21
N MET A 23 6.77 -10.39 5.21
CA MET A 23 8.22 -10.21 5.18
C MET A 23 8.69 -9.24 6.27
N VAL A 24 7.97 -8.12 6.45
CA VAL A 24 8.27 -7.14 7.51
C VAL A 24 8.14 -7.78 8.89
N LYS A 25 7.05 -8.51 9.12
CA LYS A 25 6.81 -9.26 10.35
C LYS A 25 7.93 -10.27 10.62
N HIS A 26 8.39 -10.99 9.60
CA HIS A 26 9.51 -11.92 9.71
C HIS A 26 10.80 -11.20 10.11
N TRP A 27 11.13 -10.08 9.49
CA TRP A 27 12.34 -9.31 9.82
C TRP A 27 12.31 -8.75 11.24
N LYS A 28 11.16 -8.24 11.68
CA LYS A 28 10.95 -7.76 13.06
C LYS A 28 11.19 -8.87 14.08
N ASN A 29 10.61 -10.05 13.86
CA ASN A 29 10.71 -11.16 14.81
C ASN A 29 12.08 -11.84 14.82
N SER A 30 12.72 -11.95 13.65
CA SER A 30 14.03 -12.61 13.52
C SER A 30 15.22 -11.68 13.77
N LYS A 31 15.00 -10.36 13.82
CA LYS A 31 16.06 -9.34 13.88
C LYS A 31 17.04 -9.41 12.71
N ALA A 32 16.65 -10.03 11.60
CA ALA A 32 17.58 -10.31 10.51
C ALA A 32 18.11 -9.05 9.77
N LEU A 33 17.53 -7.89 10.05
CA LEU A 33 17.91 -6.58 9.49
C LEU A 33 18.61 -5.66 10.50
N ASP A 34 19.05 -6.19 11.64
CA ASP A 34 19.81 -5.39 12.60
C ASP A 34 21.20 -5.03 12.05
N GLY A 35 21.60 -3.78 12.29
CA GLY A 35 22.84 -3.21 11.77
C GLY A 35 22.89 -2.99 10.25
N ILE A 36 21.77 -3.12 9.53
CA ILE A 36 21.67 -2.67 8.14
C ILE A 36 21.47 -1.15 8.12
N ASP A 37 22.19 -0.47 7.24
CA ASP A 37 22.05 0.95 6.98
C ASP A 37 20.90 1.21 6.00
N TRP A 38 19.91 1.98 6.44
CA TRP A 38 18.70 2.33 5.69
C TRP A 38 18.68 3.80 5.24
N THR A 39 19.78 4.54 5.42
CA THR A 39 19.83 6.00 5.19
C THR A 39 19.47 6.43 3.78
N ASN A 40 19.68 5.57 2.79
CA ASN A 40 19.35 5.86 1.39
C ASN A 40 17.87 5.64 1.05
N ILE A 41 17.08 4.98 1.91
CA ILE A 41 15.64 4.84 1.69
C ILE A 41 14.95 6.19 1.85
N HIS A 42 14.11 6.51 0.87
CA HIS A 42 13.24 7.68 0.89
C HIS A 42 11.81 7.29 1.29
N ASN A 43 11.35 6.12 0.86
CA ASN A 43 10.05 5.57 1.22
C ASN A 43 10.00 4.05 0.97
N PHE A 44 9.01 3.41 1.56
CA PHE A 44 8.64 2.03 1.25
C PHE A 44 7.34 1.99 0.45
N SER A 45 7.04 0.85 -0.17
CA SER A 45 5.69 0.53 -0.63
C SER A 45 5.30 -0.85 -0.09
N SER A 46 4.10 -0.98 0.45
CA SER A 46 3.55 -2.23 1.01
C SER A 46 2.35 -2.67 0.16
N THR A 47 2.31 -3.94 -0.24
CA THR A 47 1.24 -4.51 -1.08
C THR A 47 1.15 -6.02 -0.91
N GLY A 48 0.04 -6.60 -1.39
CA GLY A 48 -0.16 -8.05 -1.54
C GLY A 48 -0.78 -8.74 -0.33
N GLU A 49 -0.76 -8.11 0.84
CA GLU A 49 -1.41 -8.62 2.06
C GLU A 49 -1.94 -7.45 2.89
N SER A 50 -2.82 -7.73 3.86
CA SER A 50 -3.21 -6.75 4.87
C SER A 50 -2.04 -6.44 5.80
N SER A 51 -1.62 -5.17 5.83
CA SER A 51 -0.61 -4.69 6.77
C SER A 51 -1.22 -4.39 8.14
N ASN A 52 -0.37 -4.21 9.16
CA ASN A 52 -0.78 -3.71 10.46
C ASN A 52 0.14 -2.58 10.91
N ALA A 53 -0.44 -1.63 11.65
CA ALA A 53 0.24 -0.37 11.97
C ALA A 53 1.52 -0.57 12.78
N GLU A 54 1.56 -1.58 13.67
CA GLU A 54 2.72 -1.84 14.53
C GLU A 54 3.95 -2.31 13.73
N ASP A 55 3.75 -3.22 12.78
CA ASP A 55 4.84 -3.74 11.94
C ASP A 55 5.32 -2.68 10.95
N MET A 56 4.40 -1.91 10.36
CA MET A 56 4.77 -0.81 9.45
C MET A 56 5.49 0.31 10.20
N PHE A 57 5.03 0.67 11.40
CA PHE A 57 5.71 1.66 12.23
C PHE A 57 7.12 1.21 12.63
N TRP A 58 7.29 -0.08 12.96
CA TRP A 58 8.62 -0.67 13.20
C TRP A 58 9.54 -0.51 11.97
N LEU A 59 9.04 -0.79 10.76
CA LEU A 59 9.81 -0.63 9.53
C LEU A 59 10.20 0.84 9.29
N MET A 60 9.25 1.75 9.46
CA MET A 60 9.49 3.19 9.34
C MET A 60 10.61 3.63 10.28
N ALA A 61 10.58 3.20 11.53
CA ALA A 61 11.59 3.55 12.53
C ALA A 61 13.00 3.10 12.12
N LYS A 62 13.15 1.96 11.43
CA LYS A 62 14.45 1.46 10.94
C LYS A 62 15.09 2.40 9.90
N ALA A 63 14.29 3.14 9.15
CA ALA A 63 14.76 4.07 8.11
C ALA A 63 14.74 5.55 8.55
N GLY A 64 14.53 5.85 9.83
CA GLY A 64 14.38 7.24 10.29
C GLY A 64 13.02 7.84 9.93
N TYR A 65 11.96 7.05 10.13
CA TYR A 65 10.56 7.40 9.93
C TYR A 65 10.19 7.77 8.50
N LYS A 66 10.86 7.15 7.51
CA LYS A 66 10.47 7.26 6.11
C LYS A 66 9.10 6.62 5.90
N PRO A 67 8.21 7.23 5.08
CA PRO A 67 6.85 6.77 4.93
C PRO A 67 6.76 5.41 4.26
N VAL A 68 5.69 4.68 4.57
CA VAL A 68 5.27 3.47 3.87
C VAL A 68 4.04 3.83 3.04
N ILE A 69 4.14 3.67 1.71
CA ILE A 69 3.02 3.83 0.80
C ILE A 69 2.26 2.51 0.75
N GLU A 70 1.11 2.44 1.40
CA GLU A 70 0.22 1.30 1.24
C GLU A 70 -0.38 1.29 -0.16
N TYR A 71 -0.43 0.13 -0.78
CA TYR A 71 -0.95 -0.05 -2.13
C TYR A 71 -1.82 -1.29 -2.18
N CYS A 72 -3.04 -1.11 -2.65
CA CYS A 72 -4.01 -2.18 -2.81
C CYS A 72 -4.39 -2.29 -4.28
N GLY A 73 -4.32 -3.51 -4.82
CA GLY A 73 -4.56 -3.79 -6.22
C GLY A 73 -4.98 -5.22 -6.44
N GLY A 74 -5.33 -5.49 -7.69
CA GLY A 74 -5.78 -6.81 -8.14
C GLY A 74 -5.19 -7.12 -9.50
N THR A 75 -4.96 -8.41 -9.77
CA THR A 75 -4.52 -8.86 -11.09
C THR A 75 -5.60 -8.60 -12.14
N GLU A 76 -6.87 -8.54 -11.72
CA GLU A 76 -8.06 -8.29 -12.54
C GLU A 76 -8.00 -6.97 -13.31
N ILE A 77 -7.30 -5.97 -12.76
CA ILE A 77 -7.08 -4.66 -13.41
C ILE A 77 -5.63 -4.41 -13.80
N GLY A 78 -4.75 -5.40 -13.59
CA GLY A 78 -3.30 -5.25 -13.82
C GLY A 78 -2.66 -4.10 -13.03
N GLY A 79 -3.27 -3.69 -11.91
CA GLY A 79 -2.96 -2.42 -11.27
C GLY A 79 -3.60 -2.26 -9.88
N GLY A 80 -3.53 -1.03 -9.37
CA GLY A 80 -3.96 -0.66 -8.03
C GLY A 80 -5.24 0.14 -8.08
N TYR A 81 -6.10 -0.06 -7.08
CA TYR A 81 -7.31 0.75 -6.90
C TYR A 81 -7.18 1.77 -5.77
N LEU A 82 -6.43 1.48 -4.72
CA LEU A 82 -6.18 2.38 -3.59
C LEU A 82 -4.68 2.47 -3.31
N SER A 83 -4.22 3.67 -2.97
CA SER A 83 -2.83 3.90 -2.58
C SER A 83 -2.67 4.98 -1.51
N GLY A 84 -1.54 4.98 -0.83
CA GLY A 84 -1.05 6.12 -0.06
C GLY A 84 -0.49 7.21 -0.98
N SER A 85 -0.83 8.46 -0.70
CA SER A 85 -0.25 9.64 -1.32
C SER A 85 0.86 10.22 -0.44
N MET A 86 1.97 10.61 -1.06
CA MET A 86 3.04 11.39 -0.40
C MET A 86 2.65 12.86 -0.19
N LEU A 87 1.50 13.30 -0.70
CA LEU A 87 0.99 14.68 -0.58
C LEU A 87 0.06 14.87 0.62
N GLN A 88 -0.30 13.80 1.31
CA GLN A 88 -1.27 13.82 2.42
C GLN A 88 -0.64 13.15 3.64
N GLU A 89 -1.06 13.56 4.83
CA GLU A 89 -0.72 12.83 6.05
C GLU A 89 -1.37 11.44 6.02
N ALA A 90 -0.61 10.43 6.42
CA ALA A 90 -1.07 9.05 6.43
C ALA A 90 -0.61 8.34 7.70
N ALA A 91 -1.54 7.64 8.36
CA ALA A 91 -1.16 6.66 9.37
C ALA A 91 -0.61 5.39 8.69
N PRO A 92 0.32 4.66 9.34
CA PRO A 92 0.76 3.36 8.83
C PRO A 92 -0.44 2.41 8.68
N SER A 93 -0.47 1.59 7.62
CA SER A 93 -1.59 0.69 7.32
C SER A 93 -2.90 1.36 6.92
N PHE A 94 -2.83 2.57 6.38
CA PHE A 94 -3.98 3.26 5.78
C PHE A 94 -3.70 3.64 4.32
N PHE A 95 -4.76 3.59 3.51
CA PHE A 95 -4.82 4.23 2.19
C PHE A 95 -5.32 5.66 2.33
N THR A 96 -4.87 6.57 1.45
CA THR A 96 -5.31 7.97 1.47
C THR A 96 -5.92 8.43 0.17
N THR A 97 -5.70 7.73 -0.94
CA THR A 97 -6.20 8.17 -2.24
C THR A 97 -6.57 7.00 -3.17
N PRO A 98 -7.64 7.14 -3.98
CA PRO A 98 -7.86 6.27 -5.12
C PRO A 98 -6.69 6.37 -6.12
N CYS A 99 -6.36 5.27 -6.79
CA CYS A 99 -5.45 5.31 -7.92
C CYS A 99 -6.09 6.07 -9.10
N MET A 100 -5.26 6.76 -9.88
CA MET A 100 -5.70 7.56 -11.02
C MET A 100 -6.39 6.68 -12.09
N GLY A 101 -7.46 7.20 -12.68
CA GLY A 101 -8.17 6.54 -13.78
C GLY A 101 -9.23 5.54 -13.33
N LEU A 102 -9.61 5.57 -12.05
CA LEU A 102 -10.63 4.69 -11.47
C LEU A 102 -11.74 5.50 -10.80
N ASN A 103 -12.95 4.98 -10.92
CA ASN A 103 -14.08 5.38 -10.09
C ASN A 103 -14.27 4.32 -9.00
N LEU A 104 -14.13 4.73 -7.74
CA LEU A 104 -14.37 3.86 -6.59
C LEU A 104 -15.74 4.14 -6.01
N TYR A 105 -16.47 3.07 -5.75
CA TYR A 105 -17.79 3.11 -5.13
C TYR A 105 -17.76 2.20 -3.90
N ILE A 106 -18.28 2.70 -2.78
CA ILE A 106 -18.59 1.88 -1.61
C ILE A 106 -20.08 1.57 -1.68
N LEU A 107 -20.42 0.28 -1.65
CA LEU A 107 -21.80 -0.19 -1.76
C LEU A 107 -22.26 -0.81 -0.44
N ASP A 108 -23.50 -0.56 -0.05
CA ASP A 108 -24.16 -1.25 1.07
C ASP A 108 -24.52 -2.71 0.74
N GLU A 109 -25.22 -3.41 1.64
CA GLU A 109 -25.60 -4.80 1.44
C GLU A 109 -26.61 -4.97 0.30
N GLU A 110 -27.40 -3.94 0.02
CA GLU A 110 -28.40 -3.84 -1.02
C GLU A 110 -27.84 -3.38 -2.38
N GLY A 111 -26.58 -2.95 -2.43
CA GLY A 111 -25.87 -2.53 -3.64
C GLY A 111 -26.02 -1.05 -3.99
N HIS A 112 -26.51 -0.22 -3.07
CA HIS A 112 -26.57 1.23 -3.25
C HIS A 112 -25.28 1.90 -2.78
N GLU A 113 -24.90 2.99 -3.44
CA GLU A 113 -23.75 3.79 -3.03
C GLU A 113 -23.96 4.37 -1.62
N THR A 114 -22.95 4.16 -0.76
CA THR A 114 -22.95 4.64 0.61
C THR A 114 -21.62 5.30 0.96
N LYS A 115 -21.64 6.19 1.94
CA LYS A 115 -20.43 6.76 2.56
C LYS A 115 -20.00 5.99 3.81
N GLN A 116 -20.82 5.03 4.24
CA GLN A 116 -20.57 4.23 5.42
C GLN A 116 -19.43 3.25 5.13
N GLY A 117 -18.28 3.44 5.79
CA GLY A 117 -17.06 2.67 5.54
C GLY A 117 -15.87 3.53 5.08
N GLU A 118 -16.08 4.82 4.74
CA GLU A 118 -14.98 5.75 4.45
C GLU A 118 -14.00 5.93 5.64
N GLU A 119 -14.50 5.76 6.87
CA GLU A 119 -13.72 5.89 8.11
C GLU A 119 -13.20 4.54 8.67
N LEU A 120 -13.74 3.40 8.21
CA LEU A 120 -13.43 2.08 8.77
C LEU A 120 -12.96 1.13 7.67
N GLN A 121 -11.64 0.93 7.61
CA GLN A 121 -10.83 0.12 6.69
C GLN A 121 -11.31 -1.32 6.40
N SER A 122 -12.46 -1.80 6.90
CA SER A 122 -12.74 -3.25 6.88
C SER A 122 -13.46 -3.81 5.66
N PHE A 123 -14.23 -3.06 4.86
CA PHE A 123 -14.87 -3.64 3.66
C PHE A 123 -15.12 -2.62 2.56
N ILE A 124 -14.07 -2.28 1.80
CA ILE A 124 -14.27 -1.68 0.48
C ILE A 124 -14.63 -2.80 -0.49
N LYS A 125 -15.93 -3.02 -0.71
CA LYS A 125 -16.41 -3.75 -1.90
C LYS A 125 -16.20 -2.84 -3.11
N THR A 126 -15.01 -2.92 -3.71
CA THR A 126 -14.72 -2.21 -4.95
C THR A 126 -15.55 -2.81 -6.07
N ALA A 127 -16.62 -2.12 -6.48
CA ALA A 127 -17.24 -2.37 -7.77
C ALA A 127 -16.52 -1.51 -8.82
N LEU A 128 -15.76 -2.15 -9.71
CA LEU A 128 -15.30 -1.50 -10.93
C LEU A 128 -16.48 -1.47 -11.89
N LYS A 129 -17.16 -0.32 -12.00
CA LYS A 129 -18.05 -0.12 -13.14
C LYS A 129 -17.14 0.07 -14.36
N GLY A 130 -17.15 -0.94 -15.24
CA GLY A 130 -16.16 -1.08 -16.30
C GLY A 130 -16.00 0.17 -17.15
N ILE A 131 -14.76 0.45 -17.54
CA ILE A 131 -14.41 1.33 -18.66
C ILE A 131 -14.86 0.61 -19.95
N LEU A 132 -16.16 0.46 -20.14
CA LEU A 132 -16.85 0.00 -21.35
C LEU A 132 -18.31 0.50 -21.29
N GLU A 133 -18.50 1.80 -21.08
CA GLU A 133 -19.61 2.47 -21.76
C GLU A 133 -18.94 3.27 -22.88
N GLU A 134 -19.01 2.70 -24.09
CA GLU A 134 -18.67 3.38 -25.32
C GLU A 134 -19.28 4.79 -25.30
N ASP A 135 -18.47 5.76 -25.72
CA ASP A 135 -18.93 7.00 -26.32
C ASP A 135 -20.10 6.69 -27.26
N THR A 136 -21.33 6.82 -26.77
CA THR A 136 -22.48 6.94 -27.66
C THR A 136 -22.49 8.38 -28.14
N ILE A 137 -21.63 8.64 -29.13
CA ILE A 137 -21.84 9.70 -30.10
C ILE A 137 -23.16 9.40 -30.81
N THR A 138 -24.22 10.10 -30.42
CA THR A 138 -25.38 10.48 -31.24
C THR A 138 -26.05 11.60 -30.45
N GLY A 139 -26.09 12.85 -30.92
CA GLY A 139 -26.76 13.27 -32.14
C GLY A 139 -28.01 14.03 -31.73
#